data_AF-A0A8T2IBM5-F1
#
_entry.id   AF-A0A8T2IBM5-F1
#
_cell.length_a   1.000
_cell.length_b   1.000
_cell.length_c   1.000
_cell.angle_alpha   90.00
_cell.angle_beta   90.00
_cell.angle_gamma   90.00
#
_symmetry.space_group_name_H-M   'P 1'
#
loop_
_entity.id
_entity.type
_entity.pdbx_description
1 polymer ?
#
loop_
_entity_poly.entity_id
_entity_poly.type
_entity_poly.pdbx_seq_one_letter_code
_entity_poly.pdbx_strand_id
1 'polypeptide(L)'
;MWSYKDQMCLMVADMLEFVPVSKEIRQTAGSGHKLRLAFSSASGLYLGVYLHTPRQGQFCMFQLVCAESNRYSLDHISSLFTNQETLIDFNFTLATMEVWALWIDDENQTIVKHINFEHNQAGQWNPVLVNPLPEEDLHVDDEQDPQETYLECLFAPGNFTVAAISKAIQILRKGTGRVVDLSWEELRKEVTLTVEREIKSTTNEYNVSQEDFRQLKIENWCKFYTCCLQYQETLSHPLALLVHPHTNMVCLLRKGFLSFLASCSLAEHLYLVPAERLLTEDESIISDDVDAASDAISLVQCLRMIADYISDDLAYLMETSCYHHQPPERISEQILQDMIANDVDNIMENIQNKLHAIRNPVQAIGFLLGEMDYETNMEIEKTVDLTQPLNVRMNLSALYGSVTASSVVCQAVCKISATRFLICRDLLILQHLLIRLGDMAFIGVGQLLHTQQELIPRTAQMLSSYYMIRWGSQCLASAVPVDML
;
A
#
# COMPACT_ATOMS: atom_id res chain seq x y z
N MET A 1 -19.99 1.43 -34.15
CA MET A 1 -18.85 2.22 -34.65
C MET A 1 -19.34 3.24 -35.66
N TRP A 2 -18.94 4.50 -35.49
CA TRP A 2 -19.27 5.60 -36.40
C TRP A 2 -18.03 6.06 -37.16
N SER A 3 -18.13 6.18 -38.48
CA SER A 3 -17.12 6.88 -39.27
C SER A 3 -17.34 8.38 -39.11
N TYR A 4 -16.36 9.08 -38.55
CA TYR A 4 -16.38 10.54 -38.54
C TYR A 4 -16.20 11.12 -39.96
N LYS A 5 -15.43 10.43 -40.82
CA LYS A 5 -15.20 10.89 -42.19
C LYS A 5 -16.45 10.80 -43.05
N ASP A 6 -17.12 9.64 -43.01
CA ASP A 6 -18.26 9.34 -43.89
C ASP A 6 -19.60 9.66 -43.22
N GLN A 7 -19.57 10.08 -41.95
CA GLN A 7 -20.76 10.42 -41.14
C GLN A 7 -21.81 9.30 -41.14
N MET A 8 -21.35 8.04 -41.15
CA MET A 8 -22.21 6.86 -41.22
C MET A 8 -21.82 5.82 -40.18
N CYS A 9 -22.80 5.02 -39.76
CA CYS A 9 -22.57 3.87 -38.91
C CYS A 9 -21.97 2.73 -39.76
N LEU A 10 -20.76 2.31 -39.40
CA LEU A 10 -20.03 1.26 -40.13
C LEU A 10 -20.28 -0.14 -39.57
N MET A 11 -20.60 -0.24 -38.27
CA MET A 11 -20.78 -1.50 -37.57
C MET A 11 -21.65 -1.30 -36.35
N VAL A 12 -22.57 -2.24 -36.12
CA VAL A 12 -23.36 -2.37 -34.90
C VAL A 12 -23.12 -3.78 -34.36
N ALA A 13 -22.95 -3.90 -33.05
CA ALA A 13 -22.81 -5.19 -32.36
C ALA A 13 -23.65 -5.16 -31.09
N ASP A 14 -24.38 -6.23 -30.83
CA ASP A 14 -25.14 -6.41 -29.59
C ASP A 14 -24.23 -7.06 -28.54
N MET A 15 -23.90 -6.32 -27.49
CA MET A 15 -23.01 -6.81 -26.43
C MET A 15 -23.61 -7.98 -25.65
N LEU A 16 -24.94 -8.15 -25.67
CA LEU A 16 -25.62 -9.26 -25.00
C LEU A 16 -25.39 -10.61 -25.68
N GLU A 17 -24.90 -10.63 -26.92
CA GLU A 17 -24.48 -11.87 -27.60
C GLU A 17 -23.27 -12.52 -26.91
N PHE A 18 -22.47 -11.73 -26.18
CA PHE A 18 -21.24 -12.15 -25.49
C PHE A 18 -21.43 -12.39 -23.98
N VAL A 19 -22.68 -12.29 -23.51
CA VAL A 19 -23.05 -12.51 -22.11
C VAL A 19 -23.78 -13.85 -21.99
N PRO A 20 -23.38 -14.74 -21.05
CA PRO A 20 -24.12 -15.97 -20.82
C PRO A 20 -25.58 -15.64 -20.45
N VAL A 21 -26.51 -16.25 -21.18
CA VAL A 21 -27.93 -15.86 -21.23
C VAL A 21 -28.57 -15.88 -19.83
N SER A 22 -28.69 -14.71 -19.18
CA SER A 22 -29.68 -14.53 -18.13
C SER A 22 -30.88 -13.77 -18.73
N LYS A 23 -32.06 -14.36 -18.62
CA LYS A 23 -33.31 -13.76 -19.14
C LYS A 23 -33.62 -12.40 -18.50
N GLU A 24 -33.04 -12.15 -17.33
CA GLU A 24 -33.22 -10.94 -16.51
C GLU A 24 -32.50 -9.71 -17.09
N ILE A 25 -31.35 -9.88 -17.76
CA ILE A 25 -30.56 -8.75 -18.31
C ILE A 25 -31.27 -8.08 -19.49
N ARG A 26 -31.98 -8.84 -20.32
CA ARG A 26 -32.68 -8.29 -21.51
C ARG A 26 -33.82 -7.33 -21.18
N GLN A 27 -34.32 -7.35 -19.94
CA GLN A 27 -35.48 -6.59 -19.50
C GLN A 27 -35.13 -5.44 -18.56
N THR A 28 -33.87 -5.34 -18.12
CA THR A 28 -33.42 -4.29 -17.21
C THR A 28 -32.81 -3.14 -17.99
N ALA A 29 -33.24 -1.91 -17.68
CA ALA A 29 -32.54 -0.72 -18.15
C ALA A 29 -31.18 -0.67 -17.45
N GLY A 30 -30.13 -1.05 -18.15
CA GLY A 30 -28.79 -1.12 -17.58
C GLY A 30 -28.20 0.27 -17.39
N SER A 31 -28.21 0.77 -16.15
CA SER A 31 -27.37 1.89 -15.73
C SER A 31 -26.00 1.37 -15.29
N GLY A 32 -24.94 2.15 -15.52
CA GLY A 32 -23.59 1.82 -15.03
C GLY A 32 -22.72 1.01 -15.99
N HIS A 33 -23.18 0.73 -17.22
CA HIS A 33 -22.31 0.22 -18.28
C HIS A 33 -21.19 1.22 -18.60
N LYS A 34 -19.99 0.71 -18.88
CA LYS A 34 -18.82 1.55 -19.22
C LYS A 34 -18.09 0.99 -20.44
N LEU A 35 -17.50 1.89 -21.20
CA LEU A 35 -16.76 1.59 -22.43
C LEU A 35 -15.37 2.22 -22.38
N ARG A 36 -14.34 1.46 -22.74
CA ARG A 36 -12.96 1.93 -22.85
C ARG A 36 -12.35 1.43 -24.15
N LEU A 37 -11.45 2.24 -24.71
CA LEU A 37 -10.76 1.96 -25.97
C LEU A 37 -9.26 2.07 -25.71
N ALA A 38 -8.50 1.15 -26.29
CA ALA A 38 -7.05 1.23 -26.32
C ALA A 38 -6.56 0.95 -27.74
N PHE A 39 -5.52 1.66 -28.19
CA PHE A 39 -4.96 1.50 -29.52
C PHE A 39 -3.45 1.33 -29.44
N SER A 40 -2.93 0.37 -30.20
CA SER A 40 -1.51 0.18 -30.43
C SER A 40 -1.27 0.02 -31.93
N SER A 41 -0.14 0.54 -32.43
CA SER A 41 0.25 0.33 -33.82
C SER A 41 0.54 -1.13 -34.15
N ALA A 42 0.93 -1.93 -33.14
CA ALA A 42 1.24 -3.35 -33.32
C ALA A 42 -0.03 -4.23 -33.26
N SER A 43 -0.89 -3.99 -32.27
CA SER A 43 -2.06 -4.85 -32.00
C SER A 43 -3.38 -4.30 -32.58
N GLY A 44 -3.42 -3.04 -33.00
CA GLY A 44 -4.64 -2.40 -33.49
C GLY A 44 -5.51 -1.82 -32.38
N LEU A 45 -6.81 -1.70 -32.65
CA LEU A 45 -7.80 -1.12 -31.73
C LEU A 45 -8.47 -2.22 -30.91
N TYR A 46 -8.48 -2.04 -29.59
CA TYR A 46 -9.16 -2.90 -28.65
C TYR A 46 -10.28 -2.13 -27.97
N LEU A 47 -11.32 -2.87 -27.60
CA LEU A 47 -12.49 -2.38 -26.90
C LEU A 47 -12.71 -3.19 -25.63
N GLY A 48 -12.72 -2.51 -24.49
CA GLY A 48 -13.16 -3.06 -23.22
C GLY A 48 -14.55 -2.56 -22.89
N VAL A 49 -15.46 -3.48 -22.56
CA VAL A 49 -16.84 -3.17 -22.20
C VAL A 49 -17.12 -3.73 -20.82
N TYR A 50 -17.59 -2.90 -19.90
CA TYR A 50 -18.16 -3.37 -18.64
C TYR A 50 -19.69 -3.35 -18.71
N LEU A 51 -20.28 -4.51 -18.48
CA LEU A 51 -21.71 -4.73 -18.40
C LEU A 51 -22.11 -4.91 -16.93
N HIS A 52 -22.79 -3.90 -16.38
CA HIS A 52 -23.41 -4.00 -15.08
C HIS A 52 -24.64 -4.92 -15.14
N THR A 53 -24.73 -5.88 -14.22
CA THR A 53 -25.94 -6.66 -13.98
C THR A 53 -26.25 -6.71 -12.49
N PRO A 54 -27.52 -6.90 -12.07
CA PRO A 54 -27.90 -6.82 -10.66
C PRO A 54 -27.21 -7.82 -9.74
N ARG A 55 -26.72 -8.95 -10.27
CA ARG A 55 -26.06 -10.00 -9.48
C ARG A 55 -24.55 -10.02 -9.65
N GLN A 56 -24.06 -9.58 -10.80
CA GLN A 56 -22.64 -9.70 -11.16
C GLN A 56 -22.24 -8.73 -12.26
N GLY A 57 -21.09 -8.07 -12.13
CA GLY A 57 -20.50 -7.35 -13.26
C GLY A 57 -19.76 -8.28 -14.22
N GLN A 58 -19.73 -7.94 -15.50
CA GLN A 58 -18.92 -8.64 -16.51
C GLN A 58 -18.12 -7.64 -17.34
N PHE A 59 -16.83 -7.91 -17.53
CA PHE A 59 -15.99 -7.25 -18.53
C PHE A 59 -15.91 -8.13 -19.77
N CYS A 60 -16.00 -7.53 -20.95
CA CYS A 60 -15.77 -8.16 -22.23
C CYS A 60 -14.68 -7.41 -22.99
N MET A 61 -13.65 -8.13 -23.40
CA MET A 61 -12.53 -7.59 -24.18
C MET A 61 -12.65 -8.03 -25.63
N PHE A 62 -12.51 -7.06 -26.54
CA PHE A 62 -12.63 -7.28 -27.98
C PHE A 62 -11.47 -6.65 -28.74
N GLN A 63 -11.06 -7.28 -29.83
CA GLN A 63 -10.21 -6.68 -30.85
C GLN A 63 -11.08 -6.25 -32.03
N LEU A 64 -10.87 -5.04 -32.54
CA LEU A 64 -11.47 -4.62 -33.79
C LEU A 64 -10.67 -5.20 -34.95
N VAL A 65 -11.35 -5.97 -35.80
CA VAL A 65 -10.77 -6.53 -37.02
C VAL A 65 -11.41 -5.88 -38.24
N CYS A 66 -10.59 -5.57 -39.25
CA CYS A 66 -11.05 -5.06 -40.53
C CYS A 66 -10.75 -6.09 -41.62
N ALA A 67 -11.80 -6.66 -42.22
CA ALA A 67 -11.65 -7.56 -43.35
C ALA A 67 -11.36 -6.79 -44.65
N GLU A 68 -10.92 -7.52 -45.69
CA GLU A 68 -10.70 -7.04 -47.06
C GLU A 68 -12.02 -6.58 -47.72
N SER A 69 -12.58 -5.46 -47.28
CA SER A 69 -13.75 -4.74 -47.84
C SER A 69 -14.23 -3.57 -46.95
N ASN A 70 -13.42 -3.09 -45.99
CA ASN A 70 -13.87 -2.15 -44.95
C ASN A 70 -15.06 -2.68 -44.13
N ARG A 71 -15.19 -4.02 -44.04
CA ARG A 71 -16.15 -4.65 -43.13
C ARG A 71 -15.46 -4.86 -41.79
N TYR A 72 -15.98 -4.18 -40.78
CA TYR A 72 -15.48 -4.25 -39.41
C TYR A 72 -16.25 -5.31 -38.62
N SER A 73 -15.52 -6.07 -37.79
CA SER A 73 -16.06 -7.00 -36.80
C SER A 73 -15.36 -6.82 -35.47
N LEU A 74 -16.00 -7.30 -34.40
CA LEU A 74 -15.39 -7.43 -33.08
C LEU A 74 -15.08 -8.89 -32.82
N ASP A 75 -13.81 -9.19 -32.66
CA ASP A 75 -13.36 -10.51 -32.26
C ASP A 75 -13.29 -10.52 -30.73
N HIS A 76 -13.99 -11.47 -30.10
CA HIS A 76 -14.01 -11.62 -28.65
C HIS A 76 -12.72 -12.27 -28.17
N ILE A 77 -12.08 -11.65 -27.19
CA ILE A 77 -10.82 -12.12 -26.59
C ILE A 77 -11.12 -12.87 -25.29
N SER A 78 -11.83 -12.21 -24.37
CA SER A 78 -12.11 -12.78 -23.06
C SER A 78 -13.30 -12.12 -22.37
N SER A 79 -13.86 -12.86 -21.41
CA SER A 79 -14.91 -12.41 -20.50
C SER A 79 -14.43 -12.58 -19.07
N LEU A 80 -14.47 -11.50 -18.28
CA LEU A 80 -14.00 -11.47 -16.89
C LEU A 80 -15.19 -11.14 -15.99
N PHE A 81 -15.41 -11.97 -14.98
CA PHE A 81 -16.50 -11.76 -14.03
C PHE A 81 -15.98 -11.06 -12.78
N THR A 82 -16.81 -10.25 -12.14
CA THR A 82 -16.50 -9.57 -10.88
C THR A 82 -17.58 -9.87 -9.83
N ASN A 83 -17.46 -9.29 -8.64
CA ASN A 83 -18.31 -9.55 -7.49
C ASN A 83 -19.52 -8.59 -7.51
N GLN A 84 -20.22 -8.43 -6.39
CA GLN A 84 -21.32 -7.47 -6.22
C GLN A 84 -20.85 -6.01 -5.96
N GLU A 85 -19.54 -5.75 -6.04
CA GLU A 85 -18.95 -4.42 -5.85
C GLU A 85 -19.41 -3.41 -6.91
N THR A 86 -19.56 -2.14 -6.53
CA THR A 86 -20.00 -1.08 -7.43
C THR A 86 -18.82 -0.51 -8.21
N LEU A 87 -18.79 -0.72 -9.54
CA LEU A 87 -17.70 -0.22 -10.38
C LEU A 87 -17.75 1.31 -10.54
N ILE A 88 -16.70 1.98 -10.09
CA ILE A 88 -16.50 3.42 -10.28
C ILE A 88 -15.84 3.70 -11.62
N ASP A 89 -14.76 2.99 -11.94
CA ASP A 89 -14.09 3.17 -13.22
C ASP A 89 -13.23 1.96 -13.58
N PHE A 90 -12.87 1.84 -14.84
CA PHE A 90 -11.87 0.88 -15.30
C PHE A 90 -11.07 1.45 -16.47
N ASN A 91 -9.89 0.89 -16.67
CA ASN A 91 -9.03 1.19 -17.80
C ASN A 91 -8.21 -0.06 -18.13
N PHE A 92 -7.63 -0.12 -19.32
CA PHE A 92 -6.78 -1.24 -19.69
C PHE A 92 -5.69 -0.79 -20.65
N THR A 93 -4.58 -1.52 -20.66
CA THR A 93 -3.46 -1.22 -21.55
C THR A 93 -3.12 -2.43 -22.43
N LEU A 94 -2.65 -2.14 -23.63
CA LEU A 94 -2.17 -3.16 -24.57
C LEU A 94 -0.69 -3.49 -24.37
N ALA A 95 0.00 -2.78 -23.48
CA ALA A 95 1.40 -3.06 -23.19
C ALA A 95 1.52 -4.27 -22.25
N THR A 96 0.66 -4.36 -21.23
CA THR A 96 0.67 -5.45 -20.25
C THR A 96 -0.51 -6.42 -20.42
N MET A 97 -1.47 -6.09 -21.30
CA MET A 97 -2.74 -6.81 -21.44
C MET A 97 -3.51 -6.91 -20.13
N GLU A 98 -3.43 -5.87 -19.30
CA GLU A 98 -4.12 -5.83 -18.01
C GLU A 98 -5.33 -4.91 -18.05
N VAL A 99 -6.43 -5.40 -17.47
CA VAL A 99 -7.56 -4.57 -17.05
C VAL A 99 -7.32 -4.14 -15.62
N TRP A 100 -7.32 -2.83 -15.38
CA TRP A 100 -7.36 -2.23 -14.06
C TRP A 100 -8.78 -1.75 -13.79
N ALA A 101 -9.31 -2.06 -12.62
CA ALA A 101 -10.66 -1.66 -12.24
C ALA A 101 -10.71 -1.18 -10.78
N LEU A 102 -11.58 -0.20 -10.58
CA LEU A 102 -11.75 0.56 -9.36
C LEU A 102 -13.22 0.47 -8.95
N TRP A 103 -13.45 -0.07 -7.77
CA TRP A 103 -14.76 -0.27 -7.18
C TRP A 103 -14.87 0.40 -5.82
N ILE A 104 -16.12 0.45 -5.35
CA ILE A 104 -16.48 0.66 -3.97
C ILE A 104 -17.28 -0.57 -3.50
N ASP A 105 -16.98 -1.06 -2.30
CA ASP A 105 -17.74 -2.13 -1.66
C ASP A 105 -18.95 -1.62 -0.87
N ASP A 106 -19.64 -2.53 -0.19
CA ASP A 106 -20.84 -2.23 0.58
C ASP A 106 -20.56 -1.33 1.80
N GLU A 107 -19.30 -1.24 2.25
CA GLU A 107 -18.83 -0.42 3.36
C GLU A 107 -18.23 0.93 2.90
N ASN A 108 -18.40 1.28 1.62
CA ASN A 108 -17.82 2.46 0.98
C ASN A 108 -16.27 2.47 0.90
N GLN A 109 -15.61 1.33 1.07
CA GLN A 109 -14.16 1.22 0.95
C GLN A 109 -13.72 1.13 -0.51
N THR A 110 -12.55 1.69 -0.80
CA THR A 110 -12.00 1.70 -2.16
C THR A 110 -11.32 0.37 -2.46
N ILE A 111 -11.82 -0.33 -3.47
CA ILE A 111 -11.22 -1.59 -3.95
C ILE A 111 -10.59 -1.36 -5.32
N VAL A 112 -9.33 -1.74 -5.48
CA VAL A 112 -8.65 -1.74 -6.78
C VAL A 112 -8.10 -3.13 -7.04
N LYS A 113 -8.33 -3.63 -8.25
CA LYS A 113 -7.82 -4.92 -8.69
C LYS A 113 -7.38 -4.84 -10.15
N HIS A 114 -6.47 -5.73 -10.54
CA HIS A 114 -6.10 -5.92 -11.93
C HIS A 114 -6.13 -7.39 -12.33
N ILE A 115 -6.24 -7.64 -13.63
CA ILE A 115 -6.20 -8.98 -14.20
C ILE A 115 -5.70 -8.92 -15.63
N ASN A 116 -4.85 -9.87 -16.02
CA ASN A 116 -4.45 -10.03 -17.41
C ASN A 116 -5.63 -10.61 -18.21
N PHE A 117 -6.02 -9.99 -19.32
CA PHE A 117 -7.20 -10.43 -20.08
C PHE A 117 -6.90 -11.45 -21.19
N GLU A 118 -5.64 -11.80 -21.42
CA GLU A 118 -5.25 -12.86 -22.36
C GLU A 118 -4.81 -14.15 -21.63
N HIS A 119 -4.06 -14.00 -20.53
CA HIS A 119 -3.45 -15.09 -19.76
C HIS A 119 -4.11 -15.25 -18.38
N ASN A 120 -5.44 -15.44 -18.34
CA ASN A 120 -6.22 -15.56 -17.09
C ASN A 120 -6.61 -17.01 -16.75
N GLN A 121 -5.64 -17.86 -16.40
CA GLN A 121 -5.89 -19.31 -16.22
C GLN A 121 -6.99 -19.66 -15.18
N ALA A 122 -7.33 -18.75 -14.26
CA ALA A 122 -8.38 -18.95 -13.26
C ALA A 122 -9.39 -17.79 -13.11
N GLY A 123 -9.31 -16.74 -13.95
CA GLY A 123 -10.16 -15.55 -13.79
C GLY A 123 -10.00 -14.81 -12.46
N GLN A 124 -8.88 -15.05 -11.75
CA GLN A 124 -8.60 -14.46 -10.45
C GLN A 124 -8.07 -13.03 -10.59
N TRP A 125 -8.71 -12.11 -9.89
CA TRP A 125 -8.29 -10.72 -9.83
C TRP A 125 -7.22 -10.51 -8.77
N ASN A 126 -6.14 -9.86 -9.15
CA ASN A 126 -5.05 -9.49 -8.27
C ASN A 126 -5.43 -8.23 -7.49
N PRO A 127 -5.46 -8.28 -6.14
CA PRO A 127 -5.78 -7.13 -5.31
C PRO A 127 -4.64 -6.10 -5.35
N VAL A 128 -5.00 -4.84 -5.16
CA VAL A 128 -4.03 -3.78 -4.86
C VAL A 128 -4.18 -3.41 -3.40
N LEU A 129 -3.05 -3.36 -2.68
CA LEU A 129 -3.01 -2.89 -1.31
C LEU A 129 -3.18 -1.37 -1.27
N VAL A 130 -4.37 -0.93 -0.89
CA VAL A 130 -4.68 0.48 -0.68
C VAL A 130 -4.28 0.86 0.75
N ASN A 131 -3.58 1.98 0.91
CA ASN A 131 -3.26 2.48 2.25
C ASN A 131 -4.56 2.78 3.01
N PRO A 132 -4.70 2.32 4.27
CA PRO A 132 -5.86 2.65 5.08
C PRO A 132 -5.88 4.15 5.42
N LEU A 133 -7.03 4.62 5.86
CA LEU A 133 -7.14 5.93 6.50
C LEU A 133 -6.46 5.90 7.88
N PRO A 134 -6.14 7.06 8.46
CA PRO A 134 -5.63 7.13 9.84
C PRO A 134 -6.58 6.41 10.81
N GLU A 135 -6.01 5.82 11.87
CA GLU A 135 -6.77 5.09 12.89
C GLU A 135 -7.84 5.95 13.55
N GLU A 136 -9.00 5.37 13.85
CA GLU A 136 -10.12 6.10 14.46
C GLU A 136 -9.81 6.50 15.91
N ASP A 137 -9.22 5.57 16.67
CA ASP A 137 -8.91 5.72 18.09
C ASP A 137 -7.41 5.88 18.31
N LEU A 138 -6.98 7.08 18.70
CA LEU A 138 -5.60 7.34 19.08
C LEU A 138 -5.38 7.07 20.56
N HIS A 139 -4.45 6.15 20.87
CA HIS A 139 -3.99 5.93 22.24
C HIS A 139 -3.09 7.09 22.70
N VAL A 140 -3.33 7.59 23.92
CA VAL A 140 -2.52 8.63 24.54
C VAL A 140 -2.08 8.13 25.91
N ASP A 141 -0.81 7.71 26.01
CA ASP A 141 -0.22 7.22 27.25
C ASP A 141 -0.27 8.27 28.36
N ASP A 142 -0.35 7.83 29.62
CA ASP A 142 -0.41 8.71 30.79
C ASP A 142 0.78 9.68 30.89
N GLU A 143 1.95 9.29 30.39
CA GLU A 143 3.18 10.09 30.42
C GLU A 143 3.27 11.11 29.27
N GLN A 144 2.52 10.92 28.18
CA GLN A 144 2.56 11.79 27.01
C GLN A 144 1.65 13.02 27.18
N ASP A 145 2.01 14.15 26.56
CA ASP A 145 1.10 15.29 26.47
C ASP A 145 0.07 15.06 25.36
N PRO A 146 -1.25 15.08 25.65
CA PRO A 146 -2.26 14.79 24.63
C PRO A 146 -2.15 15.70 23.40
N GLN A 147 -1.85 16.98 23.59
CA GLN A 147 -1.76 17.90 22.45
C GLN A 147 -0.58 17.54 21.54
N GLU A 148 0.55 17.11 22.08
CA GLU A 148 1.70 16.68 21.28
C GLU A 148 1.36 15.42 20.48
N THR A 149 0.79 14.39 21.12
CA THR A 149 0.38 13.13 20.45
C THR A 149 -0.60 13.40 19.28
N TYR A 150 -1.65 14.19 19.50
CA TYR A 150 -2.60 14.51 18.43
C TYR A 150 -1.98 15.38 17.32
N LEU A 151 -1.12 16.34 17.67
CA LEU A 151 -0.45 17.17 16.67
C LEU A 151 0.54 16.37 15.83
N GLU A 152 1.26 15.41 16.43
CA GLU A 152 2.14 14.51 15.70
C GLU A 152 1.35 13.67 14.69
N CYS A 153 0.23 13.07 15.11
CA CYS A 153 -0.60 12.27 14.21
C CYS A 153 -1.28 13.10 13.11
N LEU A 154 -1.83 14.28 13.43
CA LEU A 154 -2.50 15.16 12.47
C LEU A 154 -1.56 15.67 11.36
N PHE A 155 -0.29 15.89 11.70
CA PHE A 155 0.70 16.48 10.81
C PHE A 155 1.73 15.46 10.31
N ALA A 156 1.58 14.19 10.68
CA ALA A 156 2.36 13.10 10.10
C ALA A 156 2.14 13.02 8.59
N PRO A 157 3.20 12.88 7.78
CA PRO A 157 3.08 12.85 6.32
C PRO A 157 2.13 11.75 5.85
N GLY A 158 1.14 12.12 5.04
CA GLY A 158 0.20 11.18 4.42
C GLY A 158 -1.09 10.93 5.19
N ASN A 159 -1.18 11.29 6.47
CA ASN A 159 -2.39 11.04 7.28
C ASN A 159 -3.56 11.94 6.86
N PHE A 160 -3.36 13.26 6.86
CA PHE A 160 -4.41 14.22 6.56
C PHE A 160 -4.02 15.19 5.46
N THR A 161 -4.99 15.51 4.61
CA THR A 161 -4.86 16.63 3.67
C THR A 161 -5.02 17.97 4.40
N VAL A 162 -4.36 19.01 3.90
CA VAL A 162 -4.56 20.40 4.37
C VAL A 162 -6.04 20.79 4.30
N ALA A 163 -6.76 20.32 3.28
CA ALA A 163 -8.18 20.56 3.10
C ALA A 163 -9.03 19.96 4.24
N ALA A 164 -8.69 18.76 4.74
CA ALA A 164 -9.38 18.12 5.85
C ALA A 164 -9.20 18.90 7.16
N ILE A 165 -7.95 19.21 7.51
CA ILE A 165 -7.65 19.98 8.73
C ILE A 165 -8.29 21.36 8.66
N SER A 166 -8.16 22.06 7.53
CA SER A 166 -8.76 23.40 7.35
C SER A 166 -10.28 23.37 7.48
N LYS A 167 -10.93 22.31 6.99
CA LYS A 167 -12.38 22.15 7.12
C LYS A 167 -12.80 21.89 8.56
N ALA A 168 -12.07 21.04 9.29
CA ALA A 168 -12.33 20.80 10.71
C ALA A 168 -12.24 22.09 11.53
N ILE A 169 -11.22 22.92 11.29
CA ILE A 169 -11.09 24.25 11.92
C ILE A 169 -12.34 25.11 11.64
N GLN A 170 -12.82 25.15 10.40
CA GLN A 170 -14.01 25.92 10.03
C GLN A 170 -15.27 25.40 10.75
N ILE A 171 -15.40 24.08 10.91
CA ILE A 171 -16.54 23.45 11.58
C ILE A 171 -16.55 23.81 13.07
N LEU A 172 -15.42 23.66 13.77
CA LEU A 172 -15.32 24.03 15.19
C LEU A 172 -15.56 25.53 15.41
N ARG A 173 -15.12 26.38 14.48
CA ARG A 173 -15.39 27.83 14.50
C ARG A 173 -16.81 28.21 14.09
N LYS A 174 -17.71 27.24 13.87
CA LYS A 174 -19.10 27.49 13.42
C LYS A 174 -19.16 28.33 12.12
N GLY A 175 -18.19 28.15 11.23
CA GLY A 175 -18.11 28.83 9.94
C GLY A 175 -17.67 30.29 9.98
N THR A 176 -17.23 30.83 11.13
CA THR A 176 -16.70 32.20 11.19
C THR A 176 -15.25 32.24 10.71
N GLY A 177 -15.05 32.80 9.52
CA GLY A 177 -13.72 33.04 8.92
C GLY A 177 -13.36 32.05 7.80
N ARG A 178 -12.81 32.57 6.70
CA ARG A 178 -12.22 31.75 5.64
C ARG A 178 -10.80 31.38 6.06
N VAL A 179 -10.53 30.09 6.25
CA VAL A 179 -9.15 29.58 6.30
C VAL A 179 -8.70 29.47 4.84
N VAL A 180 -7.81 30.35 4.39
CA VAL A 180 -7.29 30.35 3.01
C VAL A 180 -5.77 30.25 3.07
N ASP A 181 -5.24 29.21 2.41
CA ASP A 181 -3.84 29.02 2.04
C ASP A 181 -2.81 29.27 3.16
N LEU A 182 -3.02 28.64 4.31
CA LEU A 182 -2.03 28.64 5.40
C LEU A 182 -0.88 27.67 5.08
N SER A 183 0.34 28.04 5.49
CA SER A 183 1.46 27.11 5.55
C SER A 183 1.21 26.01 6.60
N TRP A 184 1.94 24.89 6.53
CA TRP A 184 1.84 23.81 7.52
C TRP A 184 2.09 24.28 8.96
N GLU A 185 3.03 25.20 9.17
CA GLU A 185 3.33 25.76 10.49
C GLU A 185 2.21 26.67 11.02
N GLU A 186 1.63 27.51 10.14
CA GLU A 186 0.50 28.36 10.50
C GLU A 186 -0.75 27.52 10.78
N LEU A 187 -0.97 26.47 9.99
CA LEU A 187 -2.05 25.52 10.20
C LEU A 187 -1.90 24.83 11.56
N ARG A 188 -0.68 24.39 11.93
CA ARG A 188 -0.41 23.80 13.24
C ARG A 188 -0.77 24.74 14.38
N LYS A 189 -0.33 26.00 14.31
CA LYS A 189 -0.68 27.04 15.30
C LYS A 189 -2.20 27.27 15.36
N GLU A 190 -2.85 27.31 14.21
CA GLU A 190 -4.28 27.60 14.12
C GLU A 190 -5.15 26.48 14.67
N VAL A 191 -4.74 25.22 14.48
CA VAL A 191 -5.35 24.04 15.11
C VAL A 191 -5.23 24.16 16.63
N THR A 192 -4.01 24.36 17.16
CA THR A 192 -3.77 24.51 18.61
C THR A 192 -4.64 25.61 19.22
N LEU A 193 -4.66 26.79 18.63
CA LEU A 193 -5.48 27.91 19.11
C LEU A 193 -6.99 27.63 19.06
N THR A 194 -7.44 26.85 18.08
CA THR A 194 -8.86 26.49 17.94
C THR A 194 -9.29 25.52 19.03
N VAL A 195 -8.50 24.46 19.26
CA VAL A 195 -8.80 23.47 20.32
C VAL A 195 -8.66 24.08 21.71
N GLU A 196 -7.61 24.88 21.96
CA GLU A 196 -7.44 25.59 23.24
C GLU A 196 -8.62 26.51 23.57
N ARG A 197 -9.19 27.18 22.56
CA ARG A 197 -10.36 28.05 22.76
C ARG A 197 -11.58 27.24 23.18
N GLU A 198 -11.77 26.07 22.59
CA GLU A 198 -12.86 25.16 22.94
C GLU A 198 -12.70 24.62 24.37
N ILE A 199 -11.49 24.21 24.74
CA ILE A 199 -11.15 23.79 26.11
C ILE A 199 -11.48 24.92 27.10
N LYS A 200 -10.98 26.14 26.86
CA LYS A 200 -11.24 27.32 27.70
C LYS A 200 -12.74 27.65 27.81
N SER A 201 -13.51 27.43 26.75
CA SER A 201 -14.97 27.66 26.78
C SER A 201 -15.73 26.62 27.60
N THR A 202 -15.18 25.41 27.72
CA THR A 202 -15.75 24.31 28.50
C THR A 202 -15.35 24.40 29.97
N THR A 203 -14.16 24.94 30.27
CA THR A 203 -13.66 25.17 31.62
C THR A 203 -14.32 26.40 32.27
N ASN A 204 -15.58 26.27 32.70
CA ASN A 204 -16.29 27.32 33.43
C ASN A 204 -16.04 27.32 34.96
N GLU A 205 -15.28 26.37 35.48
CA GLU A 205 -15.09 26.18 36.93
C GLU A 205 -13.66 26.47 37.38
N TYR A 206 -13.51 27.21 38.48
CA TYR A 206 -12.22 27.70 38.99
C TYR A 206 -11.31 26.62 39.60
N ASN A 207 -11.77 25.37 39.77
CA ASN A 207 -11.02 24.29 40.44
C ASN A 207 -11.16 22.94 39.71
N VAL A 208 -10.64 22.85 38.48
CA VAL A 208 -10.53 21.55 37.78
C VAL A 208 -9.28 20.82 38.28
N SER A 209 -9.39 19.54 38.62
CA SER A 209 -8.22 18.73 39.00
C SER A 209 -7.28 18.54 37.80
N GLN A 210 -6.02 18.16 38.02
CA GLN A 210 -5.08 17.93 36.92
C GLN A 210 -5.54 16.78 36.01
N GLU A 211 -6.12 15.73 36.59
CA GLU A 211 -6.64 14.56 35.88
C GLU A 211 -7.87 14.92 35.05
N ASP A 212 -8.82 15.66 35.63
CA ASP A 212 -10.01 16.14 34.91
C ASP A 212 -9.62 17.09 33.77
N PHE A 213 -8.59 17.93 33.97
CA PHE A 213 -8.10 18.83 32.94
C PHE A 213 -7.41 18.06 31.79
N ARG A 214 -6.63 17.01 32.12
CA ARG A 214 -6.03 16.11 31.13
C ARG A 214 -7.11 15.41 30.30
N GLN A 215 -8.12 14.84 30.96
CA GLN A 215 -9.23 14.19 30.28
C GLN A 215 -9.98 15.17 29.36
N LEU A 216 -10.23 16.40 29.83
CA LEU A 216 -10.83 17.45 29.02
C LEU A 216 -9.96 17.79 27.78
N LYS A 217 -8.62 17.81 27.90
CA LYS A 217 -7.72 17.98 26.75
C LYS A 217 -7.93 16.83 25.75
N ILE A 218 -7.87 15.58 26.21
CA ILE A 218 -8.03 14.39 25.36
C ILE A 218 -9.37 14.45 24.61
N GLU A 219 -10.47 14.71 25.31
CA GLU A 219 -11.80 14.79 24.69
C GLU A 219 -11.90 15.86 23.60
N ASN A 220 -11.33 17.05 23.82
CA ASN A 220 -11.41 18.14 22.85
C ASN A 220 -10.51 17.89 21.63
N TRP A 221 -9.32 17.32 21.83
CA TRP A 221 -8.45 16.94 20.74
C TRP A 221 -9.02 15.75 19.94
N CYS A 222 -9.56 14.75 20.62
CA CYS A 222 -10.28 13.63 20.00
C CYS A 222 -11.43 14.14 19.11
N LYS A 223 -12.29 15.02 19.63
CA LYS A 223 -13.38 15.64 18.84
C LYS A 223 -12.87 16.34 17.57
N PHE A 224 -11.75 17.07 17.66
CA PHE A 224 -11.15 17.72 16.49
C PHE A 224 -10.59 16.69 15.51
N TYR A 225 -9.89 15.67 16.01
CA TYR A 225 -9.31 14.58 15.22
C TYR A 225 -10.39 13.81 14.44
N THR A 226 -11.45 13.37 15.10
CA THR A 226 -12.58 12.67 14.46
C THR A 226 -13.23 13.55 13.37
N CYS A 227 -13.32 14.86 13.58
CA CYS A 227 -13.82 15.78 12.56
C CYS A 227 -12.90 15.86 11.33
N CYS A 228 -11.58 15.81 11.52
CA CYS A 228 -10.62 15.70 10.43
C CYS A 228 -10.80 14.37 9.68
N LEU A 229 -10.96 13.26 10.41
CA LEU A 229 -11.10 11.91 9.85
C LEU A 229 -12.33 11.77 8.96
N GLN A 230 -13.51 12.17 9.44
CA GLN A 230 -14.75 12.14 8.67
C GLN A 230 -14.67 12.95 7.36
N TYR A 231 -13.97 14.09 7.37
CA TYR A 231 -13.79 14.86 6.14
C TYR A 231 -12.72 14.25 5.24
N GLN A 232 -11.66 13.68 5.80
CA GLN A 232 -10.64 12.95 5.06
C GLN A 232 -11.23 11.72 4.33
N GLU A 233 -12.14 10.98 4.96
CA GLU A 233 -12.97 9.92 4.34
C GLU A 233 -13.76 10.45 3.13
N THR A 234 -14.42 11.61 3.31
CA THR A 234 -15.16 12.22 2.21
C THR A 234 -14.23 12.58 1.04
N LEU A 235 -13.04 13.10 1.34
CA LEU A 235 -12.03 13.44 0.34
C LEU A 235 -11.37 12.21 -0.29
N SER A 236 -11.33 11.08 0.40
CA SER A 236 -10.76 9.84 -0.11
C SER A 236 -11.68 9.16 -1.13
N HIS A 237 -12.96 9.52 -1.21
CA HIS A 237 -13.90 8.91 -2.14
C HIS A 237 -13.37 8.88 -3.59
N PRO A 238 -13.28 7.69 -4.23
CA PRO A 238 -12.69 7.54 -5.54
C PRO A 238 -13.62 8.08 -6.64
N LEU A 239 -13.04 8.68 -7.67
CA LEU A 239 -13.76 9.32 -8.78
C LEU A 239 -13.45 8.70 -10.13
N ALA A 240 -12.18 8.37 -10.39
CA ALA A 240 -11.75 7.83 -11.67
C ALA A 240 -10.44 7.05 -11.55
N LEU A 241 -10.17 6.24 -12.58
CA LEU A 241 -8.96 5.45 -12.73
C LEU A 241 -8.27 5.81 -14.04
N LEU A 242 -7.02 6.25 -13.94
CA LEU A 242 -6.21 6.66 -15.08
C LEU A 242 -5.01 5.72 -15.18
N VAL A 243 -4.73 5.23 -16.39
CA VAL A 243 -3.51 4.48 -16.67
C VAL A 243 -2.76 5.21 -17.76
N HIS A 244 -1.51 5.58 -17.48
CA HIS A 244 -0.70 6.30 -18.44
C HIS A 244 -0.21 5.34 -19.54
N PRO A 245 -0.48 5.60 -20.83
CA PRO A 245 -0.30 4.61 -21.89
C PRO A 245 1.17 4.24 -22.16
N HIS A 246 2.12 5.10 -21.79
CA HIS A 246 3.54 4.86 -22.05
C HIS A 246 4.31 4.33 -20.83
N THR A 247 3.83 4.63 -19.62
CA THR A 247 4.54 4.26 -18.38
C THR A 247 3.80 3.19 -17.60
N ASN A 248 2.58 2.83 -18.00
CA ASN A 248 1.65 1.98 -17.27
C ASN A 248 1.40 2.44 -15.81
N MET A 249 1.74 3.68 -15.48
CA MET A 249 1.52 4.23 -14.16
C MET A 249 0.03 4.40 -13.95
N VAL A 250 -0.48 3.76 -12.89
CA VAL A 250 -1.88 3.80 -12.50
C VAL A 250 -2.09 4.90 -11.47
N CYS A 251 -3.04 5.78 -11.73
CA CYS A 251 -3.42 6.89 -10.87
C CYS A 251 -4.91 6.80 -10.52
N LEU A 252 -5.20 6.87 -9.23
CA LEU A 252 -6.54 6.99 -8.68
C LEU A 252 -6.83 8.47 -8.45
N LEU A 253 -7.86 8.98 -9.11
CA LEU A 253 -8.40 10.30 -8.82
C LEU A 253 -9.39 10.15 -7.65
N ARG A 254 -9.12 10.81 -6.53
CA ARG A 254 -10.05 10.92 -5.40
C ARG A 254 -10.57 12.35 -5.29
N LYS A 255 -11.62 12.57 -4.50
CA LYS A 255 -12.24 13.91 -4.35
C LYS A 255 -11.27 14.99 -3.87
N GLY A 256 -10.34 14.66 -2.97
CA GLY A 256 -9.41 15.63 -2.39
C GLY A 256 -7.94 15.48 -2.80
N PHE A 257 -7.55 14.36 -3.40
CA PHE A 257 -6.15 14.07 -3.69
C PHE A 257 -5.99 13.01 -4.80
N LEU A 258 -4.75 12.83 -5.24
CA LEU A 258 -4.36 11.77 -6.18
C LEU A 258 -3.65 10.66 -5.41
N SER A 259 -3.88 9.41 -5.80
CA SER A 259 -3.10 8.26 -5.33
C SER A 259 -2.44 7.60 -6.53
N PHE A 260 -1.21 7.15 -6.38
CA PHE A 260 -0.49 6.43 -7.42
C PHE A 260 -0.23 5.00 -6.95
N LEU A 261 -0.36 4.04 -7.86
CA LEU A 261 0.04 2.67 -7.58
C LEU A 261 1.51 2.50 -7.90
N ALA A 262 2.21 1.81 -7.02
CA ALA A 262 3.61 1.44 -7.20
C ALA A 262 3.72 -0.09 -7.12
N SER A 263 4.61 -0.66 -7.92
CA SER A 263 4.91 -2.09 -7.85
C SER A 263 5.63 -2.40 -6.54
N CYS A 264 5.25 -3.51 -5.89
CA CYS A 264 5.95 -4.05 -4.73
C CYS A 264 7.11 -4.95 -5.17
N SER A 265 8.21 -4.99 -4.42
CA SER A 265 9.18 -6.07 -4.57
C SER A 265 8.57 -7.40 -4.12
N LEU A 266 9.20 -8.52 -4.48
CA LEU A 266 8.73 -9.83 -4.07
C LEU A 266 8.70 -9.98 -2.54
N ALA A 267 9.75 -9.53 -1.85
CA ALA A 267 9.81 -9.52 -0.39
C ALA A 267 8.63 -8.76 0.26
N GLU A 268 8.31 -7.57 -0.28
CA GLU A 268 7.21 -6.74 0.22
C GLU A 268 5.85 -7.35 -0.10
N HIS A 269 5.65 -7.89 -1.32
CA HIS A 269 4.43 -8.60 -1.72
C HIS A 269 4.17 -9.80 -0.81
N LEU A 270 5.16 -10.68 -0.66
CA LEU A 270 5.05 -11.87 0.18
C LEU A 270 4.79 -11.50 1.63
N TYR A 271 5.31 -10.38 2.15
CA TYR A 271 5.07 -9.96 3.53
C TYR A 271 3.68 -9.32 3.74
N LEU A 272 3.12 -8.63 2.74
CA LEU A 272 1.87 -7.87 2.86
C LEU A 272 0.61 -8.57 2.32
N VAL A 273 0.71 -9.57 1.44
CA VAL A 273 -0.45 -10.24 0.83
C VAL A 273 -1.33 -10.93 1.91
N PRO A 274 -2.67 -10.94 1.84
CA PRO A 274 -3.49 -11.64 2.84
C PRO A 274 -3.07 -13.12 3.04
N ALA A 275 -3.11 -13.63 4.28
CA ALA A 275 -2.62 -14.96 4.63
C ALA A 275 -3.26 -16.09 3.79
N GLU A 276 -4.52 -15.94 3.43
CA GLU A 276 -5.29 -16.87 2.59
C GLU A 276 -4.71 -16.98 1.17
N ARG A 277 -4.21 -15.87 0.62
CA ARG A 277 -3.63 -15.79 -0.72
C ARG A 277 -2.18 -16.24 -0.76
N LEU A 278 -1.42 -16.03 0.32
CA LEU A 278 -0.02 -16.43 0.43
C LEU A 278 0.19 -17.93 0.10
N LEU A 279 -0.78 -18.78 0.48
CA LEU A 279 -0.74 -20.23 0.23
C LEU A 279 -1.03 -20.62 -1.23
N THR A 280 -1.57 -19.69 -2.02
CA THR A 280 -1.97 -19.90 -3.42
C THR A 280 -1.11 -19.12 -4.41
N GLU A 281 -0.08 -18.44 -3.91
CA GLU A 281 0.89 -17.75 -4.76
C GLU A 281 1.57 -18.74 -5.69
N ASP A 282 1.82 -18.32 -6.92
CA ASP A 282 2.50 -19.13 -7.91
C ASP A 282 3.99 -19.22 -7.55
N GLU A 283 4.41 -20.40 -7.08
CA GLU A 283 5.79 -20.68 -6.66
C GLU A 283 6.81 -20.35 -7.76
N SER A 284 6.42 -20.43 -9.04
CA SER A 284 7.29 -20.10 -10.17
C SER A 284 7.66 -18.62 -10.25
N ILE A 285 6.88 -17.73 -9.63
CA ILE A 285 7.21 -16.29 -9.54
C ILE A 285 8.29 -16.06 -8.48
N ILE A 286 8.36 -16.93 -7.47
CA ILE A 286 9.28 -16.80 -6.33
C ILE A 286 10.65 -17.36 -6.68
N SER A 287 10.69 -18.58 -7.23
CA SER A 287 11.93 -19.30 -7.54
C SER A 287 11.66 -20.43 -8.55
N ASP A 288 12.62 -20.68 -9.44
CA ASP A 288 12.60 -21.86 -10.33
C ASP A 288 12.69 -23.19 -9.54
N ASP A 289 13.29 -23.14 -8.33
CA ASP A 289 13.30 -24.25 -7.39
C ASP A 289 12.08 -24.18 -6.47
N VAL A 290 11.17 -25.14 -6.65
CA VAL A 290 9.94 -25.34 -5.86
C VAL A 290 10.23 -25.44 -4.37
N ASP A 291 11.30 -26.14 -3.99
CA ASP A 291 11.64 -26.32 -2.58
C ASP A 291 12.09 -24.99 -1.96
N ALA A 292 12.84 -24.19 -2.71
CA ALA A 292 13.25 -22.85 -2.27
C ALA A 292 12.07 -21.87 -2.20
N ALA A 293 11.10 -21.96 -3.13
CA ALA A 293 9.87 -21.18 -3.09
C ALA A 293 9.03 -21.50 -1.85
N SER A 294 8.82 -22.80 -1.57
CA SER A 294 8.12 -23.27 -0.38
C SER A 294 8.81 -22.86 0.93
N ASP A 295 10.14 -22.93 0.97
CA ASP A 295 10.94 -22.47 2.12
C ASP A 295 10.78 -20.96 2.35
N ALA A 296 10.78 -20.16 1.28
CA ALA A 296 10.56 -18.71 1.36
C ALA A 296 9.15 -18.36 1.86
N ILE A 297 8.10 -19.02 1.35
CA ILE A 297 6.72 -18.84 1.83
C ILE A 297 6.62 -19.19 3.32
N SER A 298 7.19 -20.33 3.71
CA SER A 298 7.17 -20.80 5.11
C SER A 298 7.94 -19.87 6.04
N LEU A 299 9.07 -19.32 5.59
CA LEU A 299 9.81 -18.29 6.32
C LEU A 299 8.95 -17.05 6.54
N VAL A 300 8.31 -16.54 5.49
CA VAL A 300 7.46 -15.33 5.59
C VAL A 300 6.25 -15.56 6.49
N GLN A 301 5.67 -16.77 6.53
CA GLN A 301 4.65 -17.14 7.52
C GLN A 301 5.18 -17.01 8.95
N CYS A 302 6.41 -17.43 9.21
CA CYS A 302 7.05 -17.26 10.52
C CYS A 302 7.22 -15.79 10.88
N LEU A 303 7.64 -14.95 9.93
CA LEU A 303 7.79 -13.51 10.15
C LEU A 303 6.46 -12.84 10.49
N ARG A 304 5.38 -13.21 9.82
CA ARG A 304 4.04 -12.66 10.09
C ARG A 304 3.51 -13.07 11.47
N MET A 305 3.73 -14.31 11.89
CA MET A 305 3.37 -14.74 13.24
C MET A 305 4.14 -13.95 14.32
N ILE A 306 5.40 -13.58 14.05
CA ILE A 306 6.14 -12.65 14.92
C ILE A 306 5.50 -11.27 14.86
N ALA A 307 5.24 -10.73 13.67
CA ALA A 307 4.64 -9.40 13.48
C ALA A 307 3.32 -9.25 14.26
N ASP A 308 2.45 -10.26 14.22
CA ASP A 308 1.15 -10.29 14.90
C ASP A 308 1.29 -10.34 16.44
N TYR A 309 2.42 -10.85 16.96
CA TYR A 309 2.70 -10.88 18.40
C TYR A 309 3.25 -9.54 18.92
N ILE A 310 3.98 -8.79 18.10
CA ILE A 310 4.64 -7.57 18.53
C ILE A 310 3.61 -6.50 18.89
N SER A 311 3.55 -6.15 20.16
CA SER A 311 2.75 -5.01 20.66
C SER A 311 3.37 -3.67 20.28
N ASP A 312 2.59 -2.61 20.40
CA ASP A 312 3.05 -1.24 20.18
C ASP A 312 4.24 -0.87 21.09
N ASP A 313 4.24 -1.33 22.35
CA ASP A 313 5.34 -1.13 23.29
C ASP A 313 6.65 -1.76 22.79
N LEU A 314 6.59 -2.99 22.27
CA LEU A 314 7.76 -3.70 21.75
C LEU A 314 8.23 -3.11 20.42
N ALA A 315 7.30 -2.65 19.57
CA ALA A 315 7.62 -1.90 18.36
C ALA A 315 8.30 -0.57 18.70
N TYR A 316 7.77 0.17 19.66
CA TYR A 316 8.33 1.43 20.16
C TYR A 316 9.72 1.23 20.79
N LEU A 317 9.93 0.14 21.54
CA LEU A 317 11.24 -0.24 22.06
C LEU A 317 12.27 -0.39 20.92
N MET A 318 11.92 -1.11 19.85
CA MET A 318 12.82 -1.24 18.69
C MET A 318 13.11 0.11 18.03
N GLU A 319 12.08 0.93 17.80
CA GLU A 319 12.22 2.22 17.13
C GLU A 319 13.06 3.22 17.95
N THR A 320 12.81 3.34 19.25
CA THR A 320 13.58 4.21 20.15
C THR A 320 15.01 3.75 20.32
N SER A 321 15.26 2.44 20.38
CA SER A 321 16.63 1.92 20.37
C SER A 321 17.38 2.26 19.09
N CYS A 322 16.73 2.16 17.93
CA CYS A 322 17.32 2.58 16.64
C CYS A 322 17.61 4.08 16.62
N TYR A 323 16.69 4.91 17.14
CA TYR A 323 16.89 6.35 17.30
C TYR A 323 18.13 6.67 18.13
N HIS A 324 18.36 5.91 19.20
CA HIS A 324 19.52 6.05 20.07
C HIS A 324 20.77 5.29 19.59
N HIS A 325 20.78 4.81 18.34
CA HIS A 325 21.88 4.05 17.73
C HIS A 325 22.33 2.83 18.56
N GLN A 326 21.39 2.19 19.26
CA GLN A 326 21.65 0.93 19.94
C GLN A 326 21.71 -0.21 18.92
N PRO A 327 22.53 -1.26 19.16
CA PRO A 327 22.64 -2.39 18.25
C PRO A 327 21.31 -3.17 18.20
N PRO A 328 20.61 -3.21 17.04
CA PRO A 328 19.27 -3.79 16.94
C PRO A 328 19.26 -5.30 17.18
N GLU A 329 20.41 -5.98 17.05
CA GLU A 329 20.57 -7.40 17.38
C GLU A 329 20.24 -7.66 18.86
N ARG A 330 20.80 -6.82 19.75
CA ARG A 330 20.59 -6.98 21.19
C ARG A 330 19.14 -6.72 21.59
N ILE A 331 18.51 -5.74 20.93
CA ILE A 331 17.12 -5.37 21.20
C ILE A 331 16.18 -6.46 20.68
N SER A 332 16.46 -7.03 19.51
CA SER A 332 15.71 -8.18 18.99
C SER A 332 15.82 -9.39 19.90
N GLU A 333 16.99 -9.64 20.50
CA GLU A 333 17.14 -10.70 21.49
C GLU A 333 16.33 -10.42 22.77
N GLN A 334 16.28 -9.17 23.23
CA GLN A 334 15.46 -8.77 24.38
C GLN A 334 13.98 -8.95 24.11
N ILE A 335 13.51 -8.50 22.94
CA ILE A 335 12.12 -8.70 22.50
C ILE A 335 11.80 -10.20 22.46
N LEU A 336 12.66 -11.03 21.85
CA LEU A 336 12.48 -12.47 21.85
C LEU A 336 12.39 -13.07 23.26
N GLN A 337 13.18 -12.59 24.21
CA GLN A 337 13.11 -13.05 25.60
C GLN A 337 11.76 -12.73 26.23
N ASP A 338 11.22 -11.54 25.97
CA ASP A 338 9.89 -11.15 26.42
C ASP A 338 8.80 -12.02 25.78
N MET A 339 8.88 -12.24 24.46
CA MET A 339 7.96 -13.12 23.73
C MET A 339 7.90 -14.52 24.33
N ILE A 340 9.06 -15.09 24.69
CA ILE A 340 9.15 -16.42 25.30
C ILE A 340 8.58 -16.41 26.73
N ALA A 341 8.82 -15.35 27.50
CA ALA A 341 8.33 -15.23 28.86
C ALA A 341 6.80 -15.06 28.92
N ASN A 342 6.23 -14.40 27.90
CA ASN A 342 4.82 -14.03 27.81
C ASN A 342 4.06 -14.84 26.73
N ASP A 343 4.48 -16.08 26.42
CA ASP A 343 3.86 -16.92 25.38
C ASP A 343 2.53 -17.56 25.85
N VAL A 344 1.46 -16.76 25.90
CA VAL A 344 0.14 -17.20 26.40
C VAL A 344 -0.57 -18.13 25.41
N ASP A 345 -0.36 -17.94 24.10
CA ASP A 345 -1.10 -18.62 23.02
C ASP A 345 -0.29 -19.72 22.30
N ASN A 346 0.83 -20.18 22.89
CA ASN A 346 1.76 -21.14 22.29
C ASN A 346 2.24 -20.71 20.89
N ILE A 347 2.43 -19.41 20.69
CA ILE A 347 2.87 -18.83 19.43
C ILE A 347 4.28 -19.30 19.12
N MET A 348 5.12 -19.51 20.14
CA MET A 348 6.47 -20.05 19.93
C MET A 348 6.43 -21.48 19.38
N GLU A 349 5.49 -22.32 19.84
CA GLU A 349 5.31 -23.68 19.30
C GLU A 349 4.82 -23.63 17.84
N ASN A 350 3.88 -22.73 17.53
CA ASN A 350 3.40 -22.53 16.16
C ASN A 350 4.51 -22.08 15.21
N ILE A 351 5.34 -21.14 15.64
CA ILE A 351 6.53 -20.69 14.88
C ILE A 351 7.50 -21.85 14.70
N GLN A 352 7.80 -22.61 15.75
CA GLN A 352 8.69 -23.79 15.67
C GLN A 352 8.17 -24.85 14.70
N ASN A 353 6.86 -25.15 14.73
CA ASN A 353 6.22 -26.09 13.82
C ASN A 353 6.31 -25.65 12.36
N LYS A 354 6.22 -24.34 12.08
CA LYS A 354 6.41 -23.80 10.73
C LYS A 354 7.87 -23.78 10.32
N LEU A 355 8.78 -23.44 11.22
CA LEU A 355 10.22 -23.52 10.99
C LEU A 355 10.67 -24.95 10.66
N HIS A 356 10.05 -25.97 11.24
CA HIS A 356 10.30 -27.38 10.90
C HIS A 356 9.96 -27.73 9.44
N ALA A 357 9.07 -26.98 8.80
CA ALA A 357 8.74 -27.20 7.39
C ALA A 357 9.81 -26.65 6.44
N ILE A 358 10.71 -25.78 6.94
CA ILE A 358 11.76 -25.14 6.14
C ILE A 358 12.97 -26.06 6.03
N ARG A 359 13.35 -26.43 4.81
CA ARG A 359 14.48 -27.34 4.56
C ARG A 359 15.83 -26.62 4.71
N ASN A 360 15.93 -25.41 4.18
CA ASN A 360 17.15 -24.61 4.23
C ASN A 360 16.86 -23.17 4.69
N PRO A 361 16.70 -22.93 6.00
CA PRO A 361 16.36 -21.60 6.51
C PRO A 361 17.43 -20.55 6.19
N VAL A 362 18.71 -20.93 6.15
CA VAL A 362 19.82 -20.03 5.80
C VAL A 362 19.66 -19.50 4.37
N GLN A 363 19.31 -20.35 3.41
CA GLN A 363 19.10 -19.96 2.03
C GLN A 363 17.85 -19.09 1.87
N ALA A 364 16.73 -19.45 2.51
CA ALA A 364 15.50 -18.66 2.48
C ALA A 364 15.70 -17.25 3.06
N ILE A 365 16.43 -17.14 4.18
CA ILE A 365 16.81 -15.85 4.77
C ILE A 365 17.72 -15.06 3.82
N GLY A 366 18.73 -15.72 3.24
CA GLY A 366 19.64 -15.10 2.28
C GLY A 366 18.92 -14.56 1.05
N PHE A 367 17.93 -15.30 0.53
CA PHE A 367 17.06 -14.89 -0.57
C PHE A 367 16.28 -13.62 -0.21
N LEU A 368 15.59 -13.62 0.94
CA LEU A 368 14.79 -12.47 1.37
C LEU A 368 15.65 -11.21 1.60
N LEU A 369 16.85 -11.37 2.18
CA LEU A 369 17.81 -10.27 2.33
C LEU A 369 18.31 -9.78 0.97
N GLY A 370 18.55 -10.67 0.01
CA GLY A 370 18.93 -10.32 -1.36
C GLY A 370 17.86 -9.49 -2.08
N GLU A 371 16.59 -9.89 -1.97
CA GLU A 371 15.45 -9.14 -2.54
C GLU A 371 15.28 -7.74 -1.94
N MET A 372 15.69 -7.57 -0.70
CA MET A 372 15.69 -6.28 -0.02
C MET A 372 17.00 -5.50 -0.19
N ASP A 373 18.02 -6.03 -0.84
CA ASP A 373 19.31 -5.37 -0.98
C ASP A 373 19.44 -4.68 -2.35
N TYR A 374 19.52 -3.35 -2.33
CA TYR A 374 19.65 -2.55 -3.56
C TYR A 374 21.08 -2.49 -4.09
N GLU A 375 22.10 -2.90 -3.33
CA GLU A 375 23.50 -2.90 -3.82
C GLU A 375 23.76 -3.99 -4.86
N THR A 376 23.07 -5.14 -4.76
CA THR A 376 23.30 -6.32 -5.60
C THR A 376 22.68 -6.26 -6.99
N ASN A 377 21.62 -5.46 -7.21
CA ASN A 377 21.00 -5.27 -8.53
C ASN A 377 21.77 -4.29 -9.44
N MET A 378 22.99 -3.89 -9.07
CA MET A 378 23.81 -2.92 -9.81
C MET A 378 24.55 -3.51 -11.02
N GLU A 379 24.46 -4.81 -11.30
CA GLU A 379 24.95 -5.40 -12.54
C GLU A 379 23.97 -5.12 -13.70
N ILE A 380 24.19 -3.97 -14.32
CA ILE A 380 23.54 -3.46 -15.52
C ILE A 380 23.45 -4.53 -16.61
N GLU A 381 22.26 -5.07 -16.85
CA GLU A 381 21.93 -5.68 -18.15
C GLU A 381 22.04 -4.58 -19.22
N LYS A 382 23.10 -4.67 -20.03
CA LYS A 382 23.45 -3.73 -21.10
C LYS A 382 22.62 -3.88 -22.38
N THR A 383 21.47 -4.53 -22.34
CA THR A 383 20.60 -4.72 -23.51
C THR A 383 19.36 -3.84 -23.37
N VAL A 384 19.46 -2.64 -23.95
CA VAL A 384 18.31 -1.74 -24.11
C VAL A 384 17.38 -2.35 -25.16
N ASP A 385 16.46 -3.21 -24.72
CA ASP A 385 15.24 -3.51 -25.47
C ASP A 385 14.14 -2.55 -25.02
N LEU A 386 13.53 -1.85 -25.97
CA LEU A 386 12.47 -0.84 -25.79
C LEU A 386 11.14 -1.40 -25.25
N THR A 387 11.12 -2.68 -24.84
CA THR A 387 9.97 -3.42 -24.30
C THR A 387 10.11 -3.77 -22.82
N GLN A 388 11.25 -3.49 -22.18
CA GLN A 388 11.42 -3.63 -20.73
C GLN A 388 11.15 -2.30 -20.02
N PRO A 389 10.60 -2.32 -18.78
CA PRO A 389 10.41 -1.10 -18.00
C PRO A 389 11.75 -0.41 -17.83
N LEU A 390 11.78 0.90 -18.09
CA LEU A 390 12.98 1.73 -18.11
C LEU A 390 13.76 1.61 -16.78
N ASN A 391 14.76 0.72 -16.72
CA ASN A 391 15.90 0.80 -15.80
C ASN A 391 16.82 1.98 -16.18
N VAL A 392 16.23 3.11 -16.56
CA VAL A 392 16.95 4.35 -16.81
C VAL A 392 17.15 4.96 -15.44
N ARG A 393 18.42 5.03 -14.99
CA ARG A 393 18.81 5.96 -13.93
C ARG A 393 18.26 7.33 -14.30
N MET A 394 17.16 7.73 -13.64
CA MET A 394 16.65 9.08 -13.76
C MET A 394 17.72 10.02 -13.22
N ASN A 395 18.10 11.01 -14.02
CA ASN A 395 18.90 12.11 -13.49
C ASN A 395 18.09 12.77 -12.37
N LEU A 396 18.72 13.03 -11.22
CA LEU A 396 18.10 13.75 -10.12
C LEU A 396 17.50 15.08 -10.58
N SER A 397 18.11 15.74 -11.57
CA SER A 397 17.55 16.97 -12.17
C SER A 397 16.18 16.76 -12.84
N ALA A 398 15.94 15.58 -13.42
CA ALA A 398 14.65 15.24 -14.02
C ALA A 398 13.61 14.92 -12.93
N LEU A 399 14.03 14.24 -11.86
CA LEU A 399 13.15 13.94 -10.71
C LEU A 399 12.71 15.21 -9.98
N TYR A 400 13.66 16.11 -9.68
CA TYR A 400 13.39 17.39 -9.03
C TYR A 400 12.77 18.44 -9.97
N GLY A 401 12.67 18.14 -11.26
CA GLY A 401 11.98 18.99 -12.24
C GLY A 401 10.45 19.03 -12.05
N SER A 402 9.89 18.12 -11.25
CA SER A 402 8.46 18.07 -10.95
C SER A 402 8.21 17.81 -9.47
N VAL A 403 7.49 18.73 -8.81
CA VAL A 403 7.09 18.58 -7.40
C VAL A 403 6.27 17.30 -7.21
N THR A 404 5.34 17.01 -8.13
CA THR A 404 4.53 15.78 -8.07
C THR A 404 5.39 14.53 -8.17
N ALA A 405 6.38 14.51 -9.07
CA ALA A 405 7.27 13.36 -9.21
C ALA A 405 8.11 13.15 -7.94
N SER A 406 8.65 14.24 -7.39
CA SER A 406 9.37 14.21 -6.12
C SER A 406 8.48 13.70 -4.99
N SER A 407 7.24 14.18 -4.86
CA SER A 407 6.31 13.73 -3.83
C SER A 407 5.97 12.24 -3.96
N VAL A 408 5.71 11.75 -5.18
CA VAL A 408 5.41 10.33 -5.42
C VAL A 408 6.60 9.45 -5.04
N VAL A 409 7.82 9.84 -5.45
CA VAL A 409 9.03 9.07 -5.11
C VAL A 409 9.33 9.11 -3.61
N CYS A 410 9.21 10.26 -2.96
CA CYS A 410 9.39 10.36 -1.50
C CYS A 410 8.41 9.46 -0.74
N GLN A 411 7.13 9.45 -1.15
CA GLN A 411 6.12 8.59 -0.54
C GLN A 411 6.37 7.10 -0.82
N ALA A 412 6.82 6.75 -2.02
CA ALA A 412 7.21 5.38 -2.35
C ALA A 412 8.38 4.90 -1.49
N VAL A 413 9.44 5.70 -1.36
CA VAL A 413 10.60 5.41 -0.52
C VAL A 413 10.20 5.27 0.96
N CYS A 414 9.34 6.16 1.46
CA CYS A 414 8.77 6.06 2.81
C CYS A 414 8.09 4.71 3.01
N LYS A 415 7.17 4.31 2.11
CA LYS A 415 6.42 3.06 2.22
C LYS A 415 7.32 1.82 2.14
N ILE A 416 8.26 1.80 1.20
CA ILE A 416 9.23 0.72 1.02
C ILE A 416 10.08 0.57 2.28
N SER A 417 10.64 1.68 2.77
CA SER A 417 11.48 1.65 3.97
C SER A 417 10.72 1.24 5.23
N ALA A 418 9.46 1.66 5.38
CA ALA A 418 8.60 1.24 6.49
C ALA A 418 8.33 -0.27 6.46
N THR A 419 7.96 -0.82 5.31
CA THR A 419 7.68 -2.26 5.16
C THR A 419 8.94 -3.09 5.42
N ARG A 420 10.08 -2.70 4.81
CA ARG A 420 11.33 -3.42 4.96
C ARG A 420 11.93 -3.32 6.37
N PHE A 421 11.71 -2.21 7.06
CA PHE A 421 12.04 -2.10 8.48
C PHE A 421 11.32 -3.17 9.31
N LEU A 422 10.02 -3.39 9.09
CA LEU A 422 9.25 -4.43 9.78
C LEU A 422 9.75 -5.83 9.43
N ILE A 423 9.96 -6.12 8.14
CA ILE A 423 10.53 -7.40 7.69
C ILE A 423 11.87 -7.66 8.39
N CYS A 424 12.78 -6.69 8.41
CA CYS A 424 14.08 -6.84 9.07
C CYS A 424 13.96 -7.02 10.58
N ARG A 425 13.04 -6.31 11.27
CA ARG A 425 12.78 -6.48 12.71
C ARG A 425 12.37 -7.91 13.01
N ASP A 426 11.34 -8.39 12.32
CA ASP A 426 10.78 -9.72 12.57
C ASP A 426 11.78 -10.82 12.19
N LEU A 427 12.55 -10.59 11.12
CA LEU A 427 13.60 -11.50 10.67
C LEU A 427 14.74 -11.59 11.69
N LEU A 428 15.14 -10.46 12.28
CA LEU A 428 16.20 -10.44 13.29
C LEU A 428 15.75 -11.16 14.56
N ILE A 429 14.50 -11.00 14.98
CA ILE A 429 13.90 -11.76 16.10
C ILE A 429 13.89 -13.26 15.77
N LEU A 430 13.43 -13.64 14.57
CA LEU A 430 13.40 -15.04 14.12
C LEU A 430 14.81 -15.65 14.10
N GLN A 431 15.82 -14.92 13.61
CA GLN A 431 17.21 -15.39 13.59
C GLN A 431 17.75 -15.68 15.00
N HIS A 432 17.40 -14.88 16.00
CA HIS A 432 17.75 -15.16 17.39
C HIS A 432 17.01 -16.40 17.93
N LEU A 433 15.75 -16.61 17.53
CA LEU A 433 15.01 -17.82 17.86
C LEU A 433 15.69 -19.06 17.24
N LEU A 434 16.11 -18.99 15.98
CA LEU A 434 16.84 -20.06 15.30
C LEU A 434 18.13 -20.43 16.02
N ILE A 435 18.89 -19.45 16.53
CA ILE A 435 20.10 -19.71 17.31
C ILE A 435 19.77 -20.45 18.61
N ARG A 436 18.71 -20.04 19.33
CA ARG A 436 18.27 -20.71 20.57
C ARG A 436 17.80 -22.14 20.33
N LEU A 437 17.12 -22.40 19.21
CA LEU A 437 16.67 -23.73 18.81
C LEU A 437 17.81 -24.61 18.29
N GLY A 438 18.90 -23.98 17.81
CA GLY A 438 20.06 -24.61 17.20
C GLY A 438 20.73 -25.70 18.03
N ASP A 439 20.65 -25.61 19.36
CA ASP A 439 21.20 -26.62 20.26
C ASP A 439 20.40 -27.92 20.31
N MET A 440 19.14 -27.95 19.83
CA MET A 440 18.20 -29.05 20.12
C MET A 440 17.76 -29.92 18.92
N ALA A 441 17.74 -29.45 17.67
CA ALA A 441 17.39 -30.34 16.51
C ALA A 441 17.47 -29.74 15.09
N PHE A 442 17.61 -28.42 14.91
CA PHE A 442 17.08 -27.76 13.69
C PHE A 442 18.11 -27.38 12.62
N ILE A 443 19.33 -27.04 13.02
CA ILE A 443 20.30 -26.39 12.13
C ILE A 443 21.68 -27.01 12.39
N GLY A 444 22.39 -27.39 11.32
CA GLY A 444 23.76 -27.90 11.45
C GLY A 444 24.69 -26.82 12.03
N VAL A 445 25.70 -27.21 12.81
CA VAL A 445 26.65 -26.28 13.46
C VAL A 445 27.22 -25.23 12.49
N GLY A 446 27.47 -25.59 11.23
CA GLY A 446 27.94 -24.65 10.20
C GLY A 446 26.90 -23.61 9.77
N GLN A 447 25.63 -23.99 9.68
CA GLN A 447 24.53 -23.07 9.35
C GLN A 447 24.20 -22.14 10.52
N LEU A 448 24.33 -22.61 11.77
CA LEU A 448 24.23 -21.75 12.96
C LEU A 448 25.32 -20.68 12.96
N LEU A 449 26.56 -21.09 12.70
CA LEU A 449 27.69 -20.18 12.62
C LEU A 449 27.51 -19.13 11.52
N HIS A 450 27.05 -19.54 10.33
CA HIS A 450 26.75 -18.63 9.23
C HIS A 450 25.62 -17.64 9.59
N THR A 451 24.57 -18.11 10.27
CA THR A 451 23.49 -17.23 10.75
C THR A 451 24.03 -16.17 11.71
N GLN A 452 24.87 -16.58 12.66
CA GLN A 452 25.44 -15.71 13.67
C GLN A 452 26.48 -14.72 13.11
N GLN A 453 27.32 -15.15 12.16
CA GLN A 453 28.46 -14.36 11.67
C GLN A 453 28.14 -13.52 10.44
N GLU A 454 27.17 -13.94 9.61
CA GLU A 454 26.85 -13.25 8.34
C GLU A 454 25.42 -12.70 8.30
N LEU A 455 24.41 -13.54 8.58
CA LEU A 455 23.01 -13.14 8.38
C LEU A 455 22.51 -12.12 9.40
N ILE A 456 22.79 -12.31 10.68
CA ILE A 456 22.38 -11.38 11.75
C ILE A 456 22.99 -9.99 11.56
N PRO A 457 24.32 -9.82 11.39
CA PRO A 457 24.91 -8.51 11.16
C PRO A 457 24.36 -7.82 9.90
N ARG A 458 24.15 -8.58 8.81
CA ARG A 458 23.56 -8.04 7.58
C ARG A 458 22.13 -7.54 7.81
N THR A 459 21.31 -8.32 8.50
CA THR A 459 19.91 -7.96 8.81
C THR A 459 19.85 -6.71 9.68
N ALA A 460 20.71 -6.61 10.69
CA ALA A 460 20.81 -5.44 11.57
C ALA A 460 21.26 -4.16 10.85
N GLN A 461 22.22 -4.27 9.93
CA GLN A 461 22.64 -3.15 9.10
C GLN A 461 21.49 -2.68 8.19
N MET A 462 20.76 -3.60 7.57
CA MET A 462 19.59 -3.28 6.74
C MET A 462 18.49 -2.62 7.58
N LEU A 463 18.17 -3.16 8.75
CA LEU A 463 17.19 -2.58 9.69
C LEU A 463 17.55 -1.13 10.03
N SER A 464 18.80 -0.88 10.41
CA SER A 464 19.29 0.47 10.76
C SER A 464 19.23 1.42 9.56
N SER A 465 19.54 0.92 8.36
CA SER A 465 19.50 1.71 7.12
C SER A 465 18.05 2.08 6.76
N TYR A 466 17.13 1.13 6.85
CA TYR A 466 15.71 1.37 6.58
C TYR A 466 15.06 2.27 7.62
N TYR A 467 15.45 2.13 8.89
CA TYR A 467 15.07 3.08 9.93
C TYR A 467 15.50 4.51 9.57
N MET A 468 16.76 4.71 9.16
CA MET A 468 17.27 6.04 8.79
C MET A 468 16.49 6.65 7.61
N ILE A 469 16.19 5.85 6.58
CA ILE A 469 15.41 6.29 5.41
C ILE A 469 13.99 6.66 5.83
N ARG A 470 13.33 5.81 6.63
CA ARG A 470 11.98 6.07 7.16
C ARG A 470 11.95 7.35 7.99
N TRP A 471 12.85 7.49 8.96
CA TRP A 471 12.98 8.69 9.79
C TRP A 471 13.18 9.95 8.93
N GLY A 472 14.10 9.89 7.96
CA GLY A 472 14.38 11.00 7.05
C GLY A 472 13.17 11.38 6.20
N SER A 473 12.35 10.42 5.79
CA SER A 473 11.12 10.67 5.01
C SER A 473 9.97 11.28 5.83
N GLN A 474 10.01 11.13 7.15
CA GLN A 474 9.03 11.71 8.07
C GLN A 474 9.43 13.12 8.52
N CYS A 475 10.71 13.48 8.37
CA CYS A 475 11.20 14.81 8.69
C CYS A 475 10.74 15.83 7.65
N LEU A 476 10.03 16.87 8.09
CA LEU A 476 9.84 18.06 7.26
C LEU A 476 11.20 18.69 7.01
N ALA A 477 11.58 18.86 5.75
CA ALA A 477 12.73 19.68 5.41
C ALA A 477 12.47 21.09 5.92
N SER A 478 13.17 21.51 6.98
CA SER A 478 13.12 22.88 7.45
C SER A 478 13.40 23.77 6.25
N ALA A 479 12.50 24.69 5.94
CA ALA A 479 12.76 25.72 4.96
C ALA A 479 13.86 26.60 5.54
N VAL A 480 15.13 26.27 5.28
CA VAL A 480 16.19 27.27 5.38
C VAL A 480 15.88 28.24 4.25
N PRO A 481 15.50 29.50 4.55
CA PRO A 481 15.26 30.49 3.50
C PRO A 481 16.52 30.56 2.63
N VAL A 482 16.33 30.61 1.31
CA VAL A 482 17.43 30.65 0.33
C VAL A 482 18.40 31.82 0.57
N ASP A 483 17.99 32.83 1.34
CA ASP A 483 18.84 33.95 1.78
C ASP A 483 19.93 33.58 2.81
N MET A 484 20.06 32.31 3.22
CA MET A 484 21.11 31.82 4.13
C MET A 484 22.08 30.78 3.52
N LEU A 485 22.07 30.61 2.20
CA LEU A 485 23.11 29.89 1.43
C LEU A 485 23.79 30.84 0.45
#